data_AF-A0ABD1TRE6-F1
#
_entry.id   AF-A0ABD1TRE6-F1
#
_cell.length_a   1.000
_cell.length_b   1.000
_cell.length_c   1.000
_cell.angle_alpha   90.00
_cell.angle_beta   90.00
_cell.angle_gamma   90.00
#
_symmetry.space_group_name_H-M   'P 1'
#
loop_
_entity.id
_entity.type
_entity.pdbx_description
1 polymer ?
#
loop_
_entity_poly.entity_id
_entity_poly.type
_entity_poly.pdbx_seq_one_letter_code
_entity_poly.pdbx_strand_id
1 'polypeptide(L)'
;MSFAVNRKQRRGQTPELLNRMPAAEVFRLFKQYMLLLLLHQVASALFRFIGAAGRTMIVANTIGLFALLLLFALGGFVLSRAFDKPQATILEESEDDARSGSSSVRADAKDANQNKKRGMILPFEPHSITFDDVQYSVDMPLEMRAQGDVDDKLVLLKGVSGAFRPGVLTALMGVSGAGKTTLMDVLAGRKTGGYIEGNITISRYPKKQETFTRISGYCEQNDIHSPRITIYESLLYLAWLHLPKEVDAKSRKMFIEEVMELVELIPLRGSQVGLPGVNGLLYLDESTLL
;
A
#
# COMPACT_ATOMS: atom_id res chain seq x y z
N MET A 1 -90.62 21.88 -18.73
CA MET A 1 -89.78 22.75 -19.57
C MET A 1 -88.33 22.38 -19.31
N SER A 2 -87.82 21.39 -20.06
CA SER A 2 -86.76 21.56 -21.08
C SER A 2 -85.45 22.09 -20.51
N PHE A 3 -84.47 21.22 -20.25
CA PHE A 3 -83.44 20.73 -21.20
C PHE A 3 -82.53 21.84 -21.74
N ALA A 4 -81.31 21.90 -21.20
CA ALA A 4 -80.04 22.21 -21.88
C ALA A 4 -78.92 22.14 -20.82
N VAL A 5 -78.43 20.96 -20.41
CA VAL A 5 -77.33 20.22 -21.06
C VAL A 5 -76.34 21.15 -21.78
N ASN A 6 -75.49 21.85 -21.01
CA ASN A 6 -74.22 22.36 -21.55
C ASN A 6 -73.11 21.31 -21.33
N ARG A 7 -73.20 20.21 -22.10
CA ARG A 7 -72.15 19.20 -22.27
C ARG A 7 -71.26 19.63 -23.44
N LYS A 8 -70.42 20.66 -23.29
CA LYS A 8 -69.36 20.87 -24.30
C LYS A 8 -68.13 21.70 -23.88
N GLN A 9 -67.60 21.55 -22.66
CA GLN A 9 -66.19 21.94 -22.41
C GLN A 9 -65.58 21.38 -21.13
N ARG A 10 -65.82 20.08 -20.86
CA ARG A 10 -65.04 19.30 -19.89
C ARG A 10 -64.59 17.98 -20.50
N ARG A 11 -63.69 18.06 -21.49
CA ARG A 11 -62.85 16.92 -21.87
C ARG A 11 -61.45 17.46 -22.18
N GLY A 12 -60.50 17.04 -21.35
CA GLY A 12 -59.08 17.10 -21.65
C GLY A 12 -58.34 18.29 -21.05
N GLN A 13 -58.22 18.37 -19.72
CA GLN A 13 -57.06 19.06 -19.12
C GLN A 13 -56.88 18.64 -17.66
N THR A 14 -56.06 17.60 -17.48
CA THR A 14 -55.17 17.29 -16.34
C THR A 14 -54.59 15.89 -16.59
N PRO A 15 -53.32 15.55 -16.27
CA PRO A 15 -52.17 16.38 -15.89
C PRO A 15 -50.88 15.95 -16.64
N GLU A 16 -50.46 16.65 -17.70
CA GLU A 16 -49.12 16.44 -18.29
C GLU A 16 -48.06 17.34 -17.64
N LEU A 17 -47.90 17.25 -16.31
CA LEU A 17 -46.82 17.91 -15.57
C LEU A 17 -46.01 16.92 -14.74
N LEU A 18 -45.75 15.72 -15.27
CA LEU A 18 -44.89 14.73 -14.59
C LEU A 18 -43.71 14.23 -15.43
N ASN A 19 -43.52 14.64 -16.68
CA ASN A 19 -42.34 14.14 -17.39
C ASN A 19 -41.88 15.05 -18.53
N ARG A 20 -41.22 16.15 -18.17
CA ARG A 20 -40.25 16.82 -19.02
C ARG A 20 -39.31 17.62 -18.12
N MET A 21 -38.35 16.94 -17.50
CA MET A 21 -37.06 17.63 -17.29
C MET A 21 -36.61 18.04 -18.69
N PRO A 22 -36.54 19.33 -19.01
CA PRO A 22 -36.10 19.76 -20.34
C PRO A 22 -34.73 19.11 -20.58
N ALA A 23 -34.52 18.49 -21.74
CA ALA A 23 -33.24 17.84 -22.06
C ALA A 23 -32.02 18.76 -21.84
N ALA A 24 -32.24 20.08 -21.85
CA ALA A 24 -31.29 21.11 -21.49
C ALA A 24 -30.81 21.08 -20.01
N GLU A 25 -31.64 20.69 -19.05
CA GLU A 25 -31.25 20.52 -17.64
C GLU A 25 -30.43 19.25 -17.44
N VAL A 26 -30.81 18.15 -18.07
CA VAL A 26 -30.03 16.90 -18.06
C VAL A 26 -28.65 17.12 -18.69
N PHE A 27 -28.59 17.83 -19.82
CA PHE A 27 -27.32 18.18 -20.46
C PHE A 27 -26.47 19.13 -19.61
N ARG A 28 -27.10 20.06 -18.85
CA ARG A 28 -26.41 20.95 -17.92
C ARG A 28 -25.81 20.20 -16.73
N LEU A 29 -26.58 19.29 -16.13
CA LEU A 29 -26.12 18.42 -15.04
C LEU A 29 -25.00 17.49 -15.51
N PHE A 30 -25.14 16.88 -16.69
CA PHE A 30 -24.10 16.05 -17.29
C PHE A 30 -22.82 16.85 -17.56
N LYS A 31 -22.95 18.07 -18.10
CA LYS A 31 -21.81 18.97 -18.32
C LYS A 31 -21.12 19.36 -17.01
N GLN A 32 -21.87 19.64 -15.95
CA GLN A 32 -21.33 19.95 -14.62
C GLN A 32 -20.62 18.74 -14.00
N TYR A 33 -21.21 17.55 -14.09
CA TYR A 33 -20.60 16.32 -13.59
C TYR A 33 -19.32 15.96 -14.37
N MET A 34 -19.33 16.10 -15.69
CA MET A 34 -18.15 15.86 -16.52
C MET A 34 -17.03 16.87 -16.23
N LEU A 35 -17.37 18.14 -15.98
CA LEU A 35 -16.42 19.15 -15.54
C LEU A 35 -15.82 18.81 -14.17
N LEU A 36 -16.64 18.37 -13.22
CA LEU A 36 -16.18 17.93 -11.89
C LEU A 36 -15.24 16.71 -11.99
N LEU A 37 -15.57 15.75 -12.85
CA LEU A 37 -14.74 14.56 -13.10
C LEU A 37 -13.38 14.93 -13.70
N LEU A 38 -13.37 15.81 -14.70
CA LEU A 38 -12.11 16.29 -15.29
C LEU A 38 -11.28 17.09 -14.29
N LEU A 39 -11.90 17.94 -13.48
CA LEU A 39 -11.20 18.69 -12.43
C LEU A 39 -10.59 17.75 -11.39
N HIS A 40 -11.34 16.75 -10.93
CA HIS A 40 -10.85 15.74 -9.99
C HIS A 40 -9.69 14.92 -10.59
N GLN A 41 -9.77 14.57 -11.89
CA GLN A 41 -8.70 13.85 -12.58
C GLN A 41 -7.43 14.68 -12.72
N VAL A 42 -7.54 15.97 -13.07
CA VAL A 42 -6.42 16.91 -13.14
C VAL A 42 -5.80 17.12 -11.76
N ALA A 43 -6.62 17.29 -10.71
CA ALA A 43 -6.14 17.42 -9.34
C ALA A 43 -5.40 16.15 -8.87
N SER A 44 -5.97 14.97 -9.11
CA SER A 44 -5.31 13.69 -8.78
C SER A 44 -3.99 13.51 -9.51
N ALA A 45 -3.92 13.86 -10.80
CA ALA A 45 -2.69 13.82 -11.58
C ALA A 45 -1.63 14.78 -11.03
N LEU A 46 -2.02 16.00 -10.65
CA LEU A 46 -1.13 16.98 -10.04
C LEU A 46 -0.54 16.47 -8.71
N PHE A 47 -1.37 15.92 -7.81
CA PHE A 47 -0.89 15.36 -6.55
C PHE A 47 0.02 14.14 -6.74
N ARG A 48 -0.28 13.26 -7.72
CA ARG A 48 0.60 12.14 -8.07
C ARG A 48 1.95 12.61 -8.62
N PHE A 49 1.97 13.65 -9.44
CA PHE A 49 3.20 14.25 -9.95
C PHE A 49 4.04 14.87 -8.83
N ILE A 50 3.42 15.63 -7.93
CA ILE A 50 4.09 16.24 -6.78
C ILE A 50 4.67 15.16 -5.84
N GLY A 51 3.92 14.08 -5.60
CA GLY A 51 4.40 12.94 -4.83
C GLY A 51 5.56 12.20 -5.50
N ALA A 52 5.57 12.08 -6.83
CA ALA A 52 6.68 11.46 -7.56
C ALA A 52 7.95 12.34 -7.57
N ALA A 53 7.79 13.67 -7.61
CA ALA A 53 8.91 14.61 -7.57
C ALA A 53 9.49 14.77 -6.14
N GLY A 54 8.64 14.74 -5.13
CA GLY A 54 9.02 14.82 -3.72
C GLY A 54 9.57 13.49 -3.23
N ARG A 55 10.90 13.28 -3.34
CA ARG A 55 11.57 12.08 -2.80
C ARG A 55 11.33 11.83 -1.29
N THR A 56 10.88 12.84 -0.56
CA THR A 56 10.50 12.75 0.85
C THR A 56 9.12 13.36 1.09
N MET A 57 8.39 12.81 2.07
CA MET A 57 7.01 13.21 2.38
C MET A 57 6.89 14.70 2.78
N ILE A 58 7.93 15.23 3.44
CA ILE A 58 7.99 16.64 3.87
C ILE A 58 8.08 17.57 2.66
N VAL A 59 8.94 17.24 1.69
CA VAL A 59 9.14 18.04 0.47
C VAL A 59 7.90 17.99 -0.43
N ALA A 60 7.24 16.83 -0.53
CA ALA A 60 5.99 16.71 -1.27
C ALA A 60 4.88 17.63 -0.69
N ASN A 61 4.79 17.73 0.65
CA ASN A 61 3.78 18.56 1.29
C ASN A 61 4.03 20.06 1.10
N THR A 62 5.29 20.51 1.19
CA THR A 62 5.64 21.93 0.98
C THR A 62 5.45 22.36 -0.47
N ILE A 63 5.87 21.53 -1.42
CA ILE A 63 5.64 21.77 -2.86
C ILE A 63 4.14 21.73 -3.16
N GLY A 64 3.39 20.80 -2.56
CA GLY A 64 1.94 20.71 -2.69
C GLY A 64 1.22 21.98 -2.26
N LEU A 65 1.55 22.49 -1.08
CA LEU A 65 0.95 23.72 -0.56
C LEU A 65 1.32 24.93 -1.44
N PHE A 66 2.57 25.03 -1.88
CA PHE A 66 3.02 26.10 -2.76
C PHE A 66 2.33 26.05 -4.14
N ALA A 67 2.20 24.86 -4.73
CA ALA A 67 1.51 24.67 -6.00
C ALA A 67 0.01 25.03 -5.89
N LEU A 68 -0.63 24.69 -4.78
CA LEU A 68 -2.02 25.06 -4.51
C LEU A 68 -2.17 26.58 -4.36
N LEU A 69 -1.26 27.23 -3.62
CA LEU A 69 -1.24 28.70 -3.50
C LEU A 69 -1.01 29.40 -4.84
N LEU A 70 -0.10 28.88 -5.66
CA LEU A 70 0.16 29.41 -7.00
C LEU A 70 -1.06 29.23 -7.91
N LEU A 71 -1.76 28.10 -7.82
CA LEU A 71 -2.99 27.86 -8.56
C LEU A 71 -4.13 28.80 -8.12
N PHE A 72 -4.25 29.08 -6.81
CA PHE A 72 -5.21 30.09 -6.32
C PHE A 72 -4.83 31.52 -6.73
N ALA A 73 -3.53 31.86 -6.74
CA ALA A 73 -3.05 33.17 -7.12
C ALA A 73 -3.18 33.44 -8.64
N LEU A 74 -2.88 32.44 -9.47
CA LEU A 74 -2.94 32.52 -10.94
C LEU A 74 -4.33 32.17 -11.50
N GLY A 75 -5.18 31.50 -10.71
CA GLY A 75 -6.49 31.02 -11.12
C GLY A 75 -7.51 32.12 -11.43
N GLY A 76 -7.20 33.37 -11.09
CA GLY A 76 -8.00 34.55 -11.40
C GLY A 76 -9.36 34.56 -10.69
N PHE A 77 -9.65 35.63 -9.94
CA PHE A 77 -11.01 35.86 -9.47
C PHE A 77 -11.92 36.11 -10.68
N VAL A 78 -12.71 35.12 -11.09
CA VAL A 78 -13.86 35.33 -12.00
C VAL A 78 -14.96 36.00 -11.18
N LEU A 79 -14.81 37.30 -10.93
CA LEU A 79 -15.86 38.13 -10.37
C LEU A 79 -16.80 38.54 -11.52
N SER A 80 -17.80 37.72 -11.83
CA SER A 80 -18.89 38.16 -12.68
C SER A 80 -19.76 39.14 -11.89
N ARG A 81 -19.59 40.45 -12.14
CA ARG A 81 -20.52 41.48 -11.68
C ARG A 81 -21.69 41.57 -12.65
N ALA A 82 -22.90 41.15 -12.24
CA ALA A 82 -24.18 41.72 -12.67
C ALA A 82 -25.42 40.99 -12.07
N PHE A 83 -26.11 41.71 -11.19
CA PHE A 83 -27.56 41.78 -10.93
C PHE A 83 -28.35 40.62 -10.26
N ASP A 84 -28.65 40.86 -8.98
CA ASP A 84 -29.91 40.68 -8.24
C ASP A 84 -30.98 39.68 -8.75
N LYS A 85 -31.21 38.63 -7.96
CA LYS A 85 -32.46 38.48 -7.18
C LYS A 85 -32.27 37.52 -5.99
N PRO A 86 -33.02 37.71 -4.88
CA PRO A 86 -32.59 37.33 -3.53
C PRO A 86 -33.17 36.00 -3.02
N GLN A 87 -32.75 35.67 -1.79
CA GLN A 87 -33.28 34.71 -0.80
C GLN A 87 -32.66 33.30 -0.83
N ALA A 88 -32.21 32.71 0.28
CA ALA A 88 -32.29 33.12 1.68
C ALA A 88 -31.19 32.43 2.50
N THR A 89 -30.69 33.17 3.48
CA THR A 89 -30.01 32.75 4.71
C THR A 89 -30.72 31.59 5.40
N ILE A 90 -30.00 30.56 5.85
CA ILE A 90 -30.20 29.95 7.18
C ILE A 90 -28.82 29.60 7.78
N LEU A 91 -28.72 29.93 9.06
CA LEU A 91 -27.60 29.90 9.98
C LEU A 91 -27.12 28.48 10.33
N GLU A 92 -25.86 28.40 10.75
CA GLU A 92 -25.32 27.30 11.56
C GLU A 92 -26.02 27.28 12.94
N GLU A 93 -26.39 26.10 13.44
CA GLU A 93 -25.72 25.44 14.58
C GLU A 93 -26.46 24.17 15.04
N SER A 94 -25.62 23.24 15.47
CA SER A 94 -25.72 22.06 16.34
C SER A 94 -26.96 21.81 17.23
N GLU A 95 -27.35 20.54 17.38
CA GLU A 95 -27.17 19.67 18.58
C GLU A 95 -28.17 18.48 18.61
N ASP A 96 -27.60 17.28 18.75
CA ASP A 96 -27.92 16.14 19.61
C ASP A 96 -29.31 15.46 19.77
N ASP A 97 -29.19 14.12 19.79
CA ASP A 97 -29.89 13.09 20.58
C ASP A 97 -31.36 12.68 20.31
N ALA A 98 -31.54 11.45 19.80
CA ALA A 98 -31.88 10.25 20.59
C ALA A 98 -32.72 9.19 19.83
N ARG A 99 -32.20 7.93 19.82
CA ARG A 99 -32.88 6.60 19.98
C ARG A 99 -34.02 6.23 18.98
N SER A 100 -34.25 5.00 18.53
CA SER A 100 -33.83 3.62 18.85
C SER A 100 -34.31 2.74 17.68
N GLY A 101 -33.63 1.64 17.39
CA GLY A 101 -34.08 0.67 16.37
C GLY A 101 -33.14 -0.51 16.23
N SER A 102 -33.08 -1.35 17.26
CA SER A 102 -32.30 -2.59 17.29
C SER A 102 -32.74 -3.58 16.21
N SER A 103 -31.78 -4.23 15.54
CA SER A 103 -31.94 -5.64 15.18
C SER A 103 -30.59 -6.36 15.17
N SER A 104 -30.56 -7.39 15.99
CA SER A 104 -29.48 -8.33 16.26
C SER A 104 -29.33 -9.34 15.11
N VAL A 105 -28.11 -9.60 14.66
CA VAL A 105 -27.80 -10.85 13.93
C VAL A 105 -26.78 -11.63 14.75
N ARG A 106 -27.25 -12.78 15.26
CA ARG A 106 -26.46 -13.78 15.97
C ARG A 106 -25.63 -14.60 15.00
N ALA A 107 -24.46 -15.00 15.49
CA ALA A 107 -23.56 -15.97 14.92
C ALA A 107 -24.13 -17.39 15.05
N ASP A 108 -23.76 -18.26 14.11
CA ASP A 108 -23.72 -19.70 14.33
C ASP A 108 -22.36 -20.23 13.85
N ALA A 109 -21.64 -20.78 14.82
CA ALA A 109 -20.41 -21.55 14.65
C ALA A 109 -20.78 -23.02 14.44
N LYS A 110 -20.06 -23.70 13.53
CA LYS A 110 -19.97 -25.16 13.54
C LYS A 110 -18.53 -25.60 13.40
N ASP A 111 -18.06 -26.19 14.49
CA ASP A 111 -16.84 -26.98 14.60
C ASP A 111 -16.85 -28.16 13.62
N ALA A 112 -15.69 -28.41 13.02
CA ALA A 112 -15.32 -29.73 12.54
C ALA A 112 -13.81 -29.90 12.67
N ASN A 113 -13.45 -30.48 13.81
CA ASN A 113 -12.15 -30.98 14.21
C ASN A 113 -11.59 -31.96 13.14
N GLN A 114 -10.46 -31.62 12.54
CA GLN A 114 -9.61 -32.58 11.85
C GLN A 114 -8.16 -32.29 12.21
N ASN A 115 -7.59 -33.18 13.04
CA ASN A 115 -6.16 -33.36 13.25
C ASN A 115 -5.44 -33.40 11.89
N LYS A 116 -4.90 -32.27 11.44
CA LYS A 116 -3.96 -32.19 10.33
C LYS A 116 -2.58 -31.90 10.91
N LYS A 117 -1.62 -32.70 10.44
CA LYS A 117 -0.20 -32.67 10.80
C LYS A 117 0.28 -31.23 10.99
N ARG A 118 0.88 -30.95 12.16
CA ARG A 118 1.51 -29.68 12.55
C ARG A 118 2.66 -29.33 11.61
N GLY A 119 2.34 -28.77 10.46
CA GLY A 119 3.31 -28.31 9.48
C GLY A 119 2.59 -27.47 8.44
N MET A 120 3.29 -26.42 7.95
CA MET A 120 2.72 -25.41 7.07
C MET A 120 1.78 -26.02 6.03
N ILE A 121 0.55 -25.52 6.01
CA ILE A 121 -0.57 -26.03 5.19
C ILE A 121 -0.25 -26.04 3.68
N LEU A 122 0.76 -25.28 3.25
CA LEU A 122 1.12 -25.12 1.86
C LEU A 122 2.34 -25.98 1.48
N PRO A 123 2.28 -26.73 0.36
CA PRO A 123 3.42 -27.48 -0.13
C PRO A 123 4.56 -26.52 -0.48
N PHE A 124 5.71 -26.69 0.16
CA PHE A 124 6.92 -25.93 -0.12
C PHE A 124 7.97 -26.86 -0.72
N GLU A 125 8.52 -26.48 -1.87
CA GLU A 125 9.65 -27.19 -2.48
C GLU A 125 10.96 -26.58 -1.95
N PRO A 126 11.78 -27.37 -1.22
CA PRO A 126 13.06 -26.87 -0.72
C PRO A 126 14.06 -26.64 -1.86
N HIS A 127 14.62 -25.44 -1.92
CA HIS A 127 15.66 -25.08 -2.88
C HIS A 127 16.99 -24.79 -2.19
N SER A 128 18.10 -25.14 -2.85
CA SER A 128 19.45 -24.82 -2.40
C SER A 128 20.02 -23.64 -3.19
N ILE A 129 20.75 -22.74 -2.54
CA ILE A 129 21.46 -21.65 -3.21
C ILE A 129 22.96 -21.95 -3.14
N THR A 130 23.68 -21.78 -4.25
CA THR A 130 25.14 -21.91 -4.29
C THR A 130 25.71 -20.69 -4.99
N PHE A 131 26.86 -20.24 -4.53
CA PHE A 131 27.54 -19.10 -5.10
C PHE A 131 29.05 -19.35 -5.10
N ASP A 132 29.68 -19.11 -6.23
CA ASP A 132 31.09 -19.40 -6.47
C ASP A 132 31.79 -18.13 -6.96
N ASP A 133 32.86 -17.78 -6.26
CA ASP A 133 33.74 -16.64 -6.51
C ASP A 133 32.99 -15.31 -6.71
N VAL A 134 32.01 -15.03 -5.85
CA VAL A 134 31.21 -13.80 -5.95
C VAL A 134 32.04 -12.60 -5.53
N GLN A 135 32.20 -11.67 -6.47
CA GLN A 135 32.88 -10.39 -6.28
C GLN A 135 31.88 -9.24 -6.49
N TYR A 136 32.01 -8.20 -5.67
CA TYR A 136 31.22 -6.99 -5.80
C TYR A 136 32.11 -5.77 -5.70
N SER A 137 32.08 -4.93 -6.72
CA SER A 137 32.80 -3.66 -6.76
C SER A 137 31.87 -2.51 -7.12
N VAL A 138 32.20 -1.33 -6.61
CA VAL A 138 31.49 -0.06 -6.91
C VAL A 138 32.49 0.97 -7.39
N ASP A 139 32.03 1.92 -8.18
CA ASP A 139 32.88 3.05 -8.58
C ASP A 139 33.31 3.83 -7.35
N MET A 140 34.57 4.28 -7.34
CA MET A 140 35.11 4.96 -6.17
C MET A 140 34.36 6.29 -5.94
N PRO A 141 33.76 6.50 -4.76
CA PRO A 141 33.04 7.74 -4.46
C PRO A 141 33.98 8.93 -4.52
N LEU A 142 33.45 10.07 -4.97
CA LEU A 142 34.22 11.30 -5.24
C LEU A 142 35.00 11.80 -4.02
N GLU A 143 34.50 11.52 -2.81
CA GLU A 143 35.13 11.86 -1.53
C GLU A 143 36.46 11.12 -1.31
N MET A 144 36.55 9.85 -1.74
CA MET A 144 37.75 9.03 -1.59
C MET A 144 38.75 9.27 -2.74
N ARG A 145 38.25 9.59 -3.94
CA ARG A 145 39.11 10.02 -5.06
C ARG A 145 39.92 11.28 -4.72
N ALA A 146 39.34 12.19 -3.94
CA ALA A 146 40.02 13.41 -3.48
C ALA A 146 41.15 13.14 -2.46
N GLN A 147 41.15 11.97 -1.80
CA GLN A 147 42.20 11.55 -0.87
C GLN A 147 43.38 10.83 -1.56
N GLY A 148 43.36 10.72 -2.89
CA GLY A 148 44.49 10.27 -3.69
C GLY A 148 44.56 8.76 -3.92
N ASP A 149 43.45 8.03 -3.75
CA ASP A 149 43.39 6.60 -4.11
C ASP A 149 43.51 6.42 -5.63
N VAL A 150 44.36 5.46 -6.03
CA VAL A 150 44.76 5.21 -7.42
C VAL A 150 43.77 4.29 -8.15
N ASP A 151 42.96 3.53 -7.42
CA ASP A 151 42.03 2.57 -7.99
C ASP A 151 40.70 3.23 -8.40
N ASP A 152 40.25 2.93 -9.61
CA ASP A 152 38.98 3.43 -10.12
C ASP A 152 37.75 2.83 -9.41
N LYS A 153 37.91 1.62 -8.82
CA LYS A 153 36.84 0.82 -8.22
C LYS A 153 37.17 0.40 -6.79
N LEU A 154 36.19 0.53 -5.91
CA LEU A 154 36.23 -0.01 -4.55
C LEU A 154 35.65 -1.42 -4.53
N VAL A 155 36.47 -2.41 -4.18
CA VAL A 155 36.04 -3.81 -4.04
C VAL A 155 35.49 -4.05 -2.64
N LEU A 156 34.21 -4.40 -2.54
CA LEU A 156 33.49 -4.62 -1.29
C LEU A 156 33.40 -6.11 -0.90
N LEU A 157 33.32 -7.01 -1.88
CA LEU A 157 33.35 -8.46 -1.68
C LEU A 157 34.48 -9.04 -2.52
N LYS A 158 35.32 -9.88 -1.92
CA LYS A 158 36.51 -10.45 -2.54
C LYS A 158 36.36 -11.97 -2.69
N GLY A 159 35.78 -12.42 -3.80
CA GLY A 159 35.75 -13.83 -4.21
C GLY A 159 35.09 -14.76 -3.18
N VAL A 160 33.87 -14.44 -2.76
CA VAL A 160 33.18 -15.19 -1.70
C VAL A 160 32.46 -16.39 -2.31
N SER A 161 32.71 -17.58 -1.78
CA SER A 161 32.09 -18.84 -2.23
C SER A 161 31.37 -19.55 -1.09
N GLY A 162 30.27 -20.24 -1.37
CA GLY A 162 29.47 -20.90 -0.36
C GLY A 162 28.15 -21.48 -0.86
N ALA A 163 27.42 -22.13 0.04
CA ALA A 163 26.15 -22.78 -0.27
C ALA A 163 25.18 -22.74 0.91
N PHE A 164 23.91 -22.46 0.62
CA PHE A 164 22.79 -22.58 1.54
C PHE A 164 21.98 -23.82 1.17
N ARG A 165 21.95 -24.79 2.09
CA ARG A 165 21.22 -26.04 1.92
C ARG A 165 19.86 -25.97 2.60
N PRO A 166 18.80 -26.55 2.00
CA PRO A 166 17.50 -26.62 2.65
C PRO A 166 17.58 -27.43 3.95
N GLY A 167 16.79 -27.01 4.94
CA GLY A 167 16.74 -27.66 6.26
C GLY A 167 17.91 -27.33 7.19
N VAL A 168 18.83 -26.44 6.80
CA VAL A 168 19.94 -25.99 7.64
C VAL A 168 19.84 -24.49 7.85
N LEU A 169 19.77 -24.07 9.12
CA LEU A 169 19.92 -22.65 9.48
C LEU A 169 21.39 -22.26 9.32
N THR A 170 21.66 -21.37 8.35
CA THR A 170 23.01 -20.85 8.11
C THR A 170 23.10 -19.43 8.66
N ALA A 171 24.04 -19.19 9.59
CA ALA A 171 24.28 -17.87 10.16
C ALA A 171 25.53 -17.23 9.54
N LEU A 172 25.42 -15.97 9.10
CA LEU A 172 26.53 -15.17 8.60
C LEU A 172 27.02 -14.22 9.71
N MET A 173 28.20 -14.49 10.27
CA MET A 173 28.78 -13.73 11.38
C MET A 173 30.07 -13.03 10.97
N GLY A 174 30.37 -11.90 11.61
CA GLY A 174 31.56 -11.10 11.32
C GLY A 174 31.46 -9.69 11.88
N VAL A 175 32.57 -8.96 11.90
CA VAL A 175 32.64 -7.57 12.41
C VAL A 175 31.76 -6.61 11.61
N SER A 176 31.38 -5.48 12.22
CA SER A 176 30.66 -4.41 11.49
C SER A 176 31.51 -3.92 10.33
N GLY A 177 30.90 -3.68 9.17
CA GLY A 177 31.60 -3.28 7.95
C GLY A 177 32.25 -4.42 7.14
N ALA A 178 32.21 -5.68 7.60
CA ALA A 178 32.78 -6.83 6.86
C ALA A 178 32.05 -7.19 5.54
N GLY A 179 30.98 -6.47 5.18
CA GLY A 179 30.21 -6.75 3.96
C GLY A 179 29.14 -7.84 4.09
N LYS A 180 28.72 -8.21 5.31
CA LYS A 180 27.67 -9.22 5.55
C LYS A 180 26.35 -8.86 4.87
N THR A 181 25.84 -7.66 5.16
CA THR A 181 24.62 -7.13 4.53
C THR A 181 24.82 -6.96 3.03
N THR A 182 26.01 -6.55 2.59
CA THR A 182 26.36 -6.44 1.17
C THR A 182 26.28 -7.79 0.44
N LEU A 183 26.83 -8.85 1.03
CA LEU A 183 26.74 -10.21 0.49
C LEU A 183 25.28 -10.65 0.40
N MET A 184 24.50 -10.42 1.45
CA MET A 184 23.08 -10.76 1.45
C MET A 184 22.29 -9.97 0.40
N ASP A 185 22.55 -8.67 0.23
CA ASP A 185 21.90 -7.84 -0.78
C ASP A 185 22.26 -8.27 -2.21
N VAL A 186 23.52 -8.68 -2.45
CA VAL A 186 23.98 -9.19 -3.77
C VAL A 186 23.31 -10.52 -4.09
N LEU A 187 23.29 -11.46 -3.14
CA LEU A 187 22.61 -12.75 -3.30
C LEU A 187 21.09 -12.57 -3.46
N ALA A 188 20.50 -11.58 -2.79
CA ALA A 188 19.09 -11.22 -2.95
C ALA A 188 18.80 -10.52 -4.30
N GLY A 189 19.83 -10.04 -4.99
CA GLY A 189 19.71 -9.27 -6.24
C GLY A 189 19.11 -7.88 -6.05
N ARG A 190 19.35 -7.28 -4.88
CA ARG A 190 18.88 -5.93 -4.51
C ARG A 190 19.91 -4.83 -4.80
N LYS A 191 21.18 -5.17 -5.01
CA LYS A 191 22.18 -4.21 -5.51
C LYS A 191 22.01 -4.03 -7.02
N THR A 192 21.38 -2.91 -7.40
CA THR A 192 21.19 -2.50 -8.80
C THR A 192 22.32 -1.65 -9.36
N GLY A 193 23.30 -1.27 -8.53
CA GLY A 193 24.49 -0.51 -8.93
C GLY A 193 25.78 -1.25 -8.57
N GLY A 194 26.86 -0.91 -9.27
CA GLY A 194 28.16 -1.61 -9.18
C GLY A 194 28.28 -2.80 -10.14
N TYR A 195 29.41 -3.49 -10.05
CA TYR A 195 29.73 -4.65 -10.86
C TYR A 195 29.69 -5.90 -9.98
N ILE A 196 28.85 -6.87 -10.37
CA ILE A 196 28.75 -8.16 -9.70
C ILE A 196 29.37 -9.20 -10.64
N GLU A 197 30.40 -9.88 -10.15
CA GLU A 197 31.08 -10.97 -10.85
C GLU A 197 30.95 -12.26 -10.04
N GLY A 198 31.18 -13.40 -10.68
CA GLY A 198 30.99 -14.74 -10.10
C GLY A 198 29.71 -15.43 -10.56
N ASN A 199 29.47 -16.64 -10.05
CA ASN A 199 28.33 -17.47 -10.44
C ASN A 199 27.40 -17.70 -9.25
N ILE A 200 26.09 -17.50 -9.44
CA ILE A 200 25.08 -17.79 -8.43
C ILE A 200 24.06 -18.74 -9.06
N THR A 201 23.88 -19.92 -8.45
CA THR A 201 22.91 -20.91 -8.94
C THR A 201 21.91 -21.32 -7.86
N ILE A 202 20.67 -21.52 -8.27
CA ILE A 202 19.56 -21.99 -7.44
C ILE A 202 19.21 -23.39 -7.92
N SER A 203 19.37 -24.39 -7.06
CA SER A 203 19.09 -25.79 -7.38
C SER A 203 19.73 -26.24 -8.71
N ARG A 204 20.99 -25.80 -8.95
CA ARG A 204 21.80 -26.03 -10.16
C ARG A 204 21.42 -25.24 -11.42
N TYR A 205 20.43 -24.36 -11.34
CA TYR A 205 20.07 -23.46 -12.45
C TYR A 205 20.66 -22.07 -12.22
N PRO A 206 21.09 -21.35 -13.27
CA PRO A 206 21.58 -19.98 -13.13
C PRO A 206 20.50 -19.08 -12.53
N LYS A 207 20.89 -18.23 -11.58
CA LYS A 207 19.97 -17.32 -10.88
C LYS A 207 19.33 -16.34 -11.87
N LYS A 208 18.01 -16.45 -12.03
CA LYS A 208 17.17 -15.44 -12.69
C LYS A 208 16.44 -14.61 -11.65
N GLN A 209 16.58 -13.30 -11.70
CA GLN A 209 16.07 -12.42 -10.65
C GLN A 209 14.54 -12.51 -10.49
N GLU A 210 13.79 -12.51 -11.60
CA GLU A 210 12.32 -12.59 -11.58
C GLU A 210 11.78 -13.87 -10.94
N THR A 211 12.47 -15.00 -11.14
CA THR A 211 12.06 -16.28 -10.54
C THR A 211 12.49 -16.31 -9.08
N PHE A 212 13.69 -15.83 -8.78
CA PHE A 212 14.23 -15.80 -7.43
C PHE A 212 13.35 -14.98 -6.48
N THR A 213 12.93 -13.78 -6.86
CA THR A 213 12.07 -12.92 -6.04
C THR A 213 10.72 -13.55 -5.70
N ARG A 214 10.23 -14.51 -6.51
CA ARG A 214 8.97 -15.23 -6.25
C ARG A 214 9.12 -16.39 -5.28
N ILE A 215 10.31 -16.97 -5.16
CA ILE A 215 10.58 -18.16 -4.34
C ILE A 215 11.35 -17.85 -3.05
N SER A 216 11.92 -16.66 -2.92
CA SER A 216 12.67 -16.22 -1.75
C SER A 216 11.97 -15.07 -1.02
N GLY A 217 11.91 -15.13 0.32
CA GLY A 217 11.63 -13.97 1.16
C GLY A 217 12.93 -13.30 1.60
N TYR A 218 12.96 -11.96 1.64
CA TYR A 218 14.07 -11.18 2.18
C TYR A 218 13.55 -10.23 3.26
N CYS A 219 14.11 -10.33 4.46
CA CYS A 219 13.82 -9.41 5.56
C CYS A 219 14.88 -8.31 5.56
N GLU A 220 14.45 -7.07 5.44
CA GLU A 220 15.35 -5.92 5.52
C GLU A 220 15.75 -5.67 6.99
N GLN A 221 16.85 -4.93 7.19
CA GLN A 221 17.28 -4.55 8.54
C GLN A 221 16.31 -3.55 9.20
N ASN A 222 15.64 -2.73 8.40
CA ASN A 222 14.61 -1.80 8.86
C ASN A 222 13.26 -2.29 8.37
N ASP A 223 12.30 -2.42 9.29
CA ASP A 223 10.95 -2.82 8.93
C ASP A 223 10.20 -1.69 8.22
N ILE A 224 9.48 -2.06 7.15
CA ILE A 224 8.60 -1.15 6.41
C ILE A 224 7.17 -1.62 6.62
N HIS A 225 6.46 -0.97 7.54
CA HIS A 225 5.06 -1.24 7.82
C HIS A 225 4.28 0.07 7.97
N SER A 226 2.96 -0.01 7.72
CA SER A 226 2.08 1.11 7.99
C SER A 226 1.88 1.24 9.50
N PRO A 227 2.09 2.42 10.12
CA PRO A 227 2.05 2.52 11.58
C PRO A 227 0.68 2.25 12.21
N ARG A 228 -0.42 2.42 11.45
CA ARG A 228 -1.80 2.34 11.96
C ARG A 228 -2.47 0.99 11.70
N ILE A 229 -1.76 0.04 11.09
CA ILE A 229 -2.30 -1.30 10.84
C ILE A 229 -2.08 -2.19 12.06
N THR A 230 -2.99 -3.12 12.31
CA THR A 230 -2.78 -4.17 13.31
C THR A 230 -1.83 -5.25 12.78
N ILE A 231 -1.18 -6.02 13.67
CA ILE A 231 -0.38 -7.20 13.25
C ILE A 231 -1.22 -8.13 12.37
N TYR A 232 -2.47 -8.38 12.77
CA TYR A 232 -3.36 -9.27 12.04
C TYR A 232 -3.66 -8.81 10.62
N GLU A 233 -3.99 -7.54 10.46
CA GLU A 233 -4.25 -6.96 9.14
C GLU A 233 -2.99 -6.91 8.27
N SER A 234 -1.82 -6.66 8.86
CA SER A 234 -0.54 -6.71 8.15
C SER A 234 -0.26 -8.10 7.58
N LEU A 235 -0.36 -9.14 8.41
CA LEU A 235 -0.17 -10.53 7.97
C LEU A 235 -1.25 -10.97 6.96
N LEU A 236 -2.50 -10.51 7.14
CA LEU A 236 -3.58 -10.76 6.18
C LEU A 236 -3.28 -10.13 4.81
N TYR A 237 -2.79 -8.89 4.80
CA TYR A 237 -2.41 -8.18 3.58
C TYR A 237 -1.22 -8.86 2.88
N LEU A 238 -0.19 -9.25 3.65
CA LEU A 238 0.96 -10.00 3.13
C LEU A 238 0.53 -11.33 2.51
N ALA A 239 -0.38 -12.05 3.16
CA ALA A 239 -0.94 -13.30 2.65
C ALA A 239 -1.71 -13.08 1.34
N TRP A 240 -2.46 -11.98 1.18
CA TRP A 240 -3.16 -11.68 -0.08
C TRP A 240 -2.23 -11.36 -1.25
N LEU A 241 -1.07 -10.76 -1.00
CA LEU A 241 -0.12 -10.41 -2.04
C LEU A 241 0.78 -11.57 -2.45
N HIS A 242 1.13 -12.46 -1.51
CA HIS A 242 2.09 -13.54 -1.77
C HIS A 242 1.41 -14.87 -2.12
N LEU A 243 0.18 -15.11 -1.64
CA LEU A 243 -0.51 -16.36 -1.91
C LEU A 243 -1.21 -16.33 -3.28
N PRO A 244 -1.16 -17.45 -4.01
CA PRO A 244 -1.85 -17.57 -5.29
C PRO A 244 -3.38 -17.48 -5.08
N LYS A 245 -4.10 -16.97 -6.08
CA LYS A 245 -5.56 -16.69 -6.00
C LYS A 245 -6.39 -17.95 -5.81
N GLU A 246 -5.82 -19.10 -6.15
CA GLU A 246 -6.37 -20.44 -6.02
C GLU A 246 -6.55 -20.86 -4.56
N VAL A 247 -5.87 -20.20 -3.60
CA VAL A 247 -6.03 -20.48 -2.17
C VAL A 247 -7.31 -19.83 -1.65
N ASP A 248 -8.18 -20.65 -1.07
CA ASP A 248 -9.45 -20.20 -0.51
C ASP A 248 -9.25 -19.30 0.73
N ALA A 249 -10.25 -18.45 1.00
CA ALA A 249 -10.17 -17.51 2.11
C ALA A 249 -10.05 -18.19 3.48
N LYS A 250 -10.59 -19.41 3.65
CA LYS A 250 -10.52 -20.16 4.91
C LYS A 250 -9.10 -20.71 5.12
N SER A 251 -8.48 -21.30 4.10
CA SER A 251 -7.08 -21.75 4.18
C SER A 251 -6.10 -20.61 4.41
N ARG A 252 -6.34 -19.44 3.82
CA ARG A 252 -5.53 -18.24 4.13
C ARG A 252 -5.63 -17.83 5.59
N LYS A 253 -6.83 -17.84 6.17
CA LYS A 253 -7.03 -17.51 7.58
C LYS A 253 -6.35 -18.53 8.50
N MET A 254 -6.47 -19.82 8.22
CA MET A 254 -5.79 -20.87 8.96
C MET A 254 -4.27 -20.73 8.90
N PHE A 255 -3.72 -20.40 7.73
CA PHE A 255 -2.28 -20.13 7.57
C PHE A 255 -1.81 -18.94 8.41
N ILE A 256 -2.57 -17.86 8.45
CA ILE A 256 -2.23 -16.68 9.26
C ILE A 256 -2.25 -17.02 10.76
N GLU A 257 -3.23 -17.81 11.21
CA GLU A 257 -3.31 -18.27 12.60
C GLU A 257 -2.12 -19.16 12.97
N GLU A 258 -1.72 -20.08 12.08
CA GLU A 258 -0.52 -20.93 12.26
C GLU A 258 0.77 -20.10 12.33
N VAL A 259 0.92 -19.08 11.46
CA VAL A 259 2.09 -18.17 11.49
C VAL A 259 2.12 -17.34 12.78
N MET A 260 0.97 -16.85 13.26
CA MET A 260 0.90 -16.11 14.52
C MET A 260 1.23 -16.97 15.72
N GLU A 261 0.86 -18.25 15.69
CA GLU A 261 1.24 -19.23 16.71
C GLU A 261 2.75 -19.50 16.68
N LEU A 262 3.33 -19.70 15.49
CA LEU A 262 4.76 -19.98 15.32
C LEU A 262 5.65 -18.82 15.81
N VAL A 263 5.21 -17.57 15.59
CA VAL A 263 5.95 -16.36 16.00
C VAL A 263 5.51 -15.88 17.39
N GLU A 264 4.63 -16.60 18.07
CA GLU A 264 4.12 -16.28 19.41
C GLU A 264 3.45 -14.89 19.52
N LEU A 265 2.89 -14.38 18.43
CA LEU A 265 2.25 -13.05 18.34
C LEU A 265 0.74 -13.05 18.63
N ILE A 266 0.19 -14.19 19.05
CA ILE A 266 -1.24 -14.35 19.40
C ILE A 266 -1.74 -13.25 20.36
N PRO A 267 -1.07 -12.93 21.49
CA PRO A 267 -1.58 -11.92 22.42
C PRO A 267 -1.59 -10.50 21.82
N LEU A 268 -0.77 -10.26 20.80
CA LEU A 268 -0.56 -8.95 20.19
C LEU A 268 -1.34 -8.80 18.87
N ARG A 269 -2.18 -9.76 18.52
CA ARG A 269 -2.96 -9.79 17.26
C ARG A 269 -3.68 -8.47 16.94
N GLY A 270 -4.31 -7.87 17.94
CA GLY A 270 -5.07 -6.62 17.81
C GLY A 270 -4.24 -5.35 18.05
N SER A 271 -2.97 -5.49 18.41
CA SER A 271 -2.09 -4.35 18.69
C SER A 271 -1.65 -3.69 17.40
N GLN A 272 -1.58 -2.36 17.41
CA GLN A 272 -1.03 -1.58 16.30
C GLN A 272 0.49 -1.74 16.26
N VAL A 273 1.03 -1.89 15.05
CA VAL A 273 2.48 -2.03 14.88
C VAL A 273 3.20 -0.76 15.34
N GLY A 274 2.66 0.41 15.00
CA GLY A 274 3.12 1.70 15.48
C GLY A 274 4.35 2.25 14.77
N LEU A 275 4.86 3.38 15.28
CA LEU A 275 6.07 4.05 14.78
C LEU A 275 7.26 3.69 15.67
N PRO A 276 8.43 3.35 15.10
CA PRO A 276 9.64 3.13 15.88
C PRO A 276 9.91 4.29 16.84
N GLY A 277 10.08 4.00 18.13
CA GLY A 277 10.44 4.99 19.16
C GLY A 277 9.34 5.95 19.62
N VAL A 278 8.11 5.85 19.11
CA VAL A 278 7.00 6.76 19.49
C VAL A 278 5.83 6.00 20.13
N ASN A 279 5.29 4.98 19.46
CA ASN A 279 4.06 4.29 19.86
C ASN A 279 4.01 2.87 19.27
N GLY A 280 3.18 2.00 19.87
CA GLY A 280 2.90 0.64 19.36
C GLY A 280 3.90 -0.42 19.83
N LEU A 281 3.94 -1.55 19.13
CA LEU A 281 4.77 -2.71 19.49
C LEU A 281 6.27 -2.44 19.44
N LEU A 282 6.70 -1.61 18.51
CA LEU A 282 8.10 -1.20 18.34
C LEU A 282 8.59 -0.21 19.41
N TYR A 283 7.77 0.07 20.43
CA TYR A 283 8.18 0.82 21.61
C TYR A 283 8.90 -0.06 22.66
N LEU A 284 8.81 -1.39 22.57
CA LEU A 284 9.18 -2.28 23.67
C LEU A 284 10.61 -2.82 23.69
N ASP A 285 11.50 -2.40 22.78
CA ASP A 285 12.80 -3.09 22.60
C ASP A 285 14.07 -2.35 23.04
N GLU A 286 13.99 -1.15 23.63
CA GLU A 286 15.19 -0.49 24.20
C GLU A 286 15.24 -0.45 25.74
N SER A 287 14.12 -0.55 26.45
CA SER A 287 14.08 -0.46 27.91
C SER A 287 13.97 -1.80 28.64
N THR A 288 13.82 -2.92 27.91
CA THR A 288 13.69 -4.27 28.48
C THR A 288 14.97 -5.13 28.31
N LEU A 289 16.02 -4.58 27.70
CA LEU A 289 17.31 -5.26 27.47
C LEU A 289 18.49 -4.71 28.30
N LEU A 290 18.20 -4.08 29.46
CA LEU A 290 19.18 -3.78 30.51
C LEU A 290 18.76 -4.39 31.85
#